data_AF-A0A2L2STS8-F1
#
_entry.id   AF-A0A2L2STS8-F1
#
_cell.length_a   1.000
_cell.length_b   1.000
_cell.length_c   1.000
_cell.angle_alpha   90.00
_cell.angle_beta   90.00
_cell.angle_gamma   90.00
#
_symmetry.space_group_name_H-M   'P 1'
#
loop_
_entity.id
_entity.type
_entity.pdbx_description
1 polymer ?
#
loop_
_entity_poly.entity_id
_entity_poly.type
_entity_poly.pdbx_seq_one_letter_code
_entity_poly.pdbx_strand_id
1 'polypeptide(L)'
;MSDNEVDAFINELQRYLSELRAIPKQVGMDYAINNAVGGPCYDYRMIAGQDYDEAKGDLIEPFKTVDNFNKKLQTPALPGVAHKSGHKIVFTHGDLNMRNIPMHNGRVSGIVDRESAGWFPDYWE
;
A
#
# COMPACT_ATOMS: atom_id res chain seq x y z
N MET A 1 9.14 12.54 23.17
CA MET A 1 10.21 12.81 22.20
C MET A 1 10.52 14.28 22.27
N SER A 2 11.79 14.64 22.38
CA SER A 2 12.29 15.99 22.16
C SER A 2 12.19 16.37 20.68
N ASP A 3 12.28 17.66 20.37
CA ASP A 3 12.26 18.15 18.97
C ASP A 3 13.31 17.44 18.10
N ASN A 4 14.53 17.25 18.64
CA ASN A 4 15.60 16.51 17.95
C ASN A 4 15.23 15.04 17.68
N GLU A 5 14.50 14.38 18.59
CA GLU A 5 14.05 13.00 18.39
C GLU A 5 12.91 12.94 17.35
N VAL A 6 12.05 13.95 17.30
CA VAL A 6 11.00 14.07 16.29
C VAL A 6 11.62 14.29 14.91
N ASP A 7 12.61 15.17 14.79
CA ASP A 7 13.33 15.41 13.54
C ASP A 7 14.07 14.15 13.05
N ALA A 8 14.74 13.44 13.96
CA ALA A 8 15.39 12.18 13.63
C ALA A 8 14.38 11.15 13.10
N PHE A 9 13.23 11.01 13.77
CA PHE A 9 12.17 10.11 13.37
C PHE A 9 11.59 10.45 11.99
N ILE A 10 11.31 11.73 11.72
CA ILE A 10 10.81 12.19 10.41
C ILE A 10 11.81 11.85 9.31
N ASN A 11 13.10 12.14 9.53
CA ASN A 11 14.15 11.85 8.55
C ASN A 11 14.29 10.35 8.29
N GLU A 12 14.21 9.51 9.33
CA GLU A 12 14.25 8.06 9.20
C GLU A 12 13.06 7.54 8.38
N LEU A 13 11.83 7.97 8.69
CA LEU A 13 10.64 7.58 7.94
C LEU A 13 10.69 8.02 6.47
N GLN A 14 11.11 9.25 6.20
CA GLN A 14 11.25 9.73 4.83
C GLN A 14 12.26 8.90 4.03
N ARG A 15 13.36 8.51 4.67
CA ARG A 15 14.35 7.62 4.06
C ARG A 15 13.74 6.25 3.75
N TYR A 16 13.05 5.63 4.71
CA TYR A 16 12.40 4.33 4.49
C TYR A 16 11.38 4.37 3.36
N LEU A 17 10.51 5.38 3.32
CA LEU A 17 9.53 5.55 2.24
C LEU A 17 10.20 5.75 0.89
N SER A 18 11.31 6.49 0.85
CA SER A 18 12.08 6.69 -0.38
C SER A 18 12.72 5.39 -0.86
N GLU A 19 13.32 4.61 0.04
CA GLU A 19 13.90 3.30 -0.26
C GLU A 19 12.83 2.30 -0.73
N LEU A 20 11.68 2.26 -0.06
CA LEU A 20 10.55 1.40 -0.40
C LEU A 20 10.03 1.72 -1.82
N ARG A 21 9.80 3.01 -2.11
CA ARG A 21 9.33 3.46 -3.43
C ARG A 21 10.36 3.30 -4.54
N ALA A 22 11.65 3.17 -4.20
CA ALA A 22 12.73 2.93 -5.14
C ALA A 22 12.88 1.46 -5.53
N ILE A 23 12.19 0.53 -4.85
CA ILE A 23 12.14 -0.87 -5.27
C ILE A 23 11.62 -0.92 -6.71
N PRO A 24 12.34 -1.57 -7.64
CA PRO A 24 11.91 -1.67 -9.03
C PRO A 24 10.86 -2.76 -9.19
N LYS A 25 9.86 -2.49 -10.02
CA LYS A 25 8.89 -3.52 -10.40
C LYS A 25 9.55 -4.56 -11.28
N GLN A 26 9.34 -5.83 -10.96
CA GLN A 26 9.94 -6.92 -11.72
C GLN A 26 9.42 -6.94 -13.16
N VAL A 27 10.33 -7.22 -14.09
CA VAL A 27 10.01 -7.36 -15.51
C VAL A 27 9.12 -8.59 -15.71
N GLY A 28 8.01 -8.45 -16.43
CA GLY A 28 7.08 -9.54 -16.71
C GLY A 28 5.87 -9.64 -15.77
N MET A 29 5.67 -8.68 -14.86
CA MET A 29 4.40 -8.57 -14.14
C MET A 29 3.31 -7.97 -15.05
N ASP A 30 2.28 -8.75 -15.35
CA ASP A 30 1.18 -8.36 -16.27
C ASP A 30 0.19 -7.35 -15.69
N TYR A 31 0.21 -7.14 -14.37
CA TYR A 31 -0.75 -6.32 -13.65
C TYR A 31 -0.14 -4.99 -13.25
N ALA A 32 -0.84 -3.88 -13.42
CA ALA A 32 -0.44 -2.58 -12.85
C ALA A 32 -0.48 -2.63 -11.32
N ILE A 33 -1.58 -3.13 -10.75
CA ILE A 33 -1.80 -3.25 -9.31
C ILE A 33 -1.79 -4.72 -8.90
N ASN A 34 -0.92 -5.09 -7.96
CA ASN A 34 -0.77 -6.47 -7.49
C ASN A 34 -0.01 -6.51 -6.17
N ASN A 35 0.01 -7.67 -5.49
CA ASN A 35 0.82 -7.85 -4.28
C ASN A 35 2.33 -7.82 -4.56
N ALA A 36 3.15 -8.00 -3.53
CA ALA A 36 4.60 -7.94 -3.66
C ALA A 36 5.23 -8.93 -4.67
N VAL A 37 4.52 -10.00 -5.04
CA VAL A 37 5.01 -11.09 -5.91
C VAL A 37 4.24 -11.22 -7.22
N GLY A 38 3.41 -10.24 -7.60
CA GLY A 38 2.69 -10.26 -8.89
C GLY A 38 1.28 -10.87 -8.85
N GLY A 39 0.78 -11.26 -7.68
CA GLY A 39 -0.49 -11.97 -7.49
C GLY A 39 -1.62 -11.13 -6.87
N PRO A 40 -2.71 -11.79 -6.41
CA PRO A 40 -3.81 -11.16 -5.71
C PRO A 40 -3.37 -10.36 -4.48
N CYS A 41 -4.01 -9.21 -4.28
CA CYS A 41 -3.77 -8.29 -3.18
C CYS A 41 -4.51 -8.72 -1.92
N TYR A 42 -3.92 -8.43 -0.77
CA TYR A 42 -4.61 -8.38 0.51
C TYR A 42 -4.57 -6.91 0.98
N ASP A 43 -5.72 -6.30 1.24
CA ASP A 43 -5.81 -4.92 1.76
C ASP A 43 -7.14 -4.74 2.49
N TYR A 44 -7.06 -4.43 3.78
CA TYR A 44 -8.24 -4.33 4.66
C TYR A 44 -9.26 -3.27 4.19
N ARG A 45 -8.80 -2.17 3.58
CA ARG A 45 -9.69 -1.09 3.11
C ARG A 45 -10.48 -1.56 1.90
N MET A 46 -9.85 -2.32 1.00
CA MET A 46 -10.52 -2.91 -0.15
C MET A 46 -11.49 -4.00 0.27
N ILE A 47 -11.09 -4.89 1.19
CA ILE A 47 -11.94 -5.97 1.70
C ILE A 47 -13.19 -5.39 2.37
N ALA A 48 -13.04 -4.41 3.25
CA ALA A 48 -14.16 -3.78 3.95
C ALA A 48 -15.14 -3.04 3.03
N GLY A 49 -14.69 -2.64 1.84
CA GLY A 49 -15.50 -1.93 0.85
C GLY A 49 -16.30 -2.85 -0.09
N GLN A 50 -16.16 -4.17 0.00
CA GLN A 50 -16.76 -5.12 -0.92
C GLN A 50 -17.64 -6.12 -0.18
N ASP A 51 -18.61 -6.69 -0.90
CA ASP A 51 -19.35 -7.86 -0.40
C ASP A 51 -18.41 -9.07 -0.33
N TYR A 52 -18.57 -9.87 0.71
CA TYR A 52 -17.75 -11.07 0.93
C TYR A 52 -18.02 -12.13 -0.15
N ASP A 53 -16.95 -12.66 -0.75
CA ASP A 53 -16.97 -13.74 -1.74
C ASP A 53 -16.27 -14.97 -1.15
N GLU A 54 -17.05 -16.00 -0.78
CA GLU A 54 -16.55 -17.23 -0.15
C GLU A 54 -15.50 -17.95 -1.00
N ALA A 55 -15.58 -17.87 -2.33
CA ALA A 55 -14.63 -18.54 -3.21
C ALA A 55 -13.27 -17.83 -3.28
N LYS A 56 -13.24 -16.52 -3.03
CA LYS A 56 -12.02 -15.70 -3.05
C LYS A 56 -11.44 -15.45 -1.65
N GLY A 57 -12.26 -15.56 -0.61
CA GLY A 57 -11.90 -15.16 0.75
C GLY A 57 -11.53 -13.67 0.81
N ASP A 58 -10.46 -13.36 1.53
CA ASP A 58 -9.99 -11.98 1.74
C ASP A 58 -9.05 -11.47 0.63
N LEU A 59 -8.83 -12.26 -0.43
CA LEU A 59 -7.95 -11.86 -1.53
C LEU A 59 -8.71 -11.10 -2.60
N ILE A 60 -8.13 -9.98 -3.03
CA ILE A 60 -8.62 -9.20 -4.15
C ILE A 60 -7.76 -9.49 -5.38
N GLU A 61 -8.42 -9.83 -6.48
CA GLU A 61 -7.75 -10.04 -7.77
C GLU A 61 -6.85 -8.87 -8.20
N PRO A 62 -5.71 -9.14 -8.85
CA PRO A 62 -4.83 -8.07 -9.31
C PRO A 62 -5.42 -7.35 -10.53
N PHE A 63 -5.03 -6.09 -10.74
CA PHE A 63 -5.61 -5.24 -11.77
C PHE A 63 -4.61 -4.92 -12.88
N LYS A 64 -5.02 -5.16 -14.13
CA LYS A 64 -4.20 -4.83 -15.32
C LYS A 64 -3.92 -3.33 -15.45
N THR A 65 -4.85 -2.49 -15.00
CA THR A 65 -4.77 -1.03 -15.12
C THR A 65 -5.25 -0.35 -13.84
N VAL A 66 -4.83 0.90 -13.63
CA VAL A 66 -5.32 1.75 -12.52
C VAL A 66 -6.82 2.06 -12.68
N ASP A 67 -7.33 2.15 -13.90
CA ASP A 67 -8.75 2.39 -14.15
C ASP A 67 -9.61 1.21 -13.68
N ASN A 68 -9.17 -0.02 -13.91
CA ASN A 68 -9.85 -1.22 -13.41
C ASN A 68 -9.86 -1.24 -11.87
N PHE A 69 -8.74 -0.86 -11.25
CA PHE A 69 -8.63 -0.72 -9.81
C PHE A 69 -9.59 0.36 -9.26
N ASN A 70 -9.58 1.57 -9.82
CA ASN A 70 -10.47 2.66 -9.42
C ASN A 70 -11.95 2.30 -9.54
N LYS A 71 -12.34 1.56 -10.60
CA LYS A 71 -13.69 1.04 -10.74
C LYS A 71 -14.05 0.05 -9.63
N LYS A 72 -13.10 -0.80 -9.20
CA LYS A 72 -13.32 -1.74 -8.10
C LYS A 72 -13.53 -1.01 -6.77
N LEU A 73 -12.87 0.13 -6.54
CA LEU A 73 -13.03 0.93 -5.33
C LEU A 73 -14.39 1.62 -5.22
N GLN A 74 -15.18 1.68 -6.30
CA GLN A 74 -16.54 2.18 -6.25
C GLN A 74 -17.42 1.16 -5.54
N THR A 75 -18.04 1.61 -4.45
CA THR A 75 -18.97 0.81 -3.64
C THR A 75 -20.37 1.42 -3.73
N PRO A 76 -21.45 0.71 -3.36
CA PRO A 76 -22.78 1.31 -3.27
C PRO A 76 -22.84 2.54 -2.36
N ALA A 77 -21.99 2.59 -1.31
CA ALA A 77 -21.89 3.74 -0.41
C ALA A 77 -21.09 4.91 -1.03
N LEU A 78 -20.16 4.63 -1.95
CA LEU A 78 -19.30 5.61 -2.61
C LEU A 78 -19.24 5.37 -4.13
N PRO A 79 -20.37 5.48 -4.85
CA PRO A 79 -20.46 5.07 -6.25
C PRO A 79 -19.67 5.98 -7.21
N GLY A 80 -19.35 7.20 -6.78
CA GLY A 80 -18.62 8.19 -7.57
C GLY A 80 -17.18 8.39 -7.12
N VAL A 81 -16.63 7.51 -6.27
CA VAL A 81 -15.23 7.66 -5.85
C VAL A 81 -14.31 7.52 -7.06
N ALA A 82 -13.43 8.50 -7.20
CA ALA A 82 -12.42 8.52 -8.23
C ALA A 82 -11.17 9.17 -7.63
N HIS A 83 -10.04 8.49 -7.77
CA HIS A 83 -8.75 9.06 -7.41
C HIS A 83 -8.23 9.91 -8.57
N LYS A 84 -7.42 10.91 -8.25
CA LYS A 84 -6.77 11.75 -9.25
C LYS A 84 -5.92 10.87 -10.20
N SER A 85 -5.80 11.24 -11.46
CA SER A 85 -4.92 10.54 -12.39
C SER A 85 -3.47 11.03 -12.27
N GLY A 86 -2.53 10.30 -12.88
CA GLY A 86 -1.11 10.70 -12.96
C GLY A 86 -0.24 10.25 -11.77
N HIS A 87 -0.78 9.47 -10.84
CA HIS A 87 0.00 8.85 -9.78
C HIS A 87 0.91 7.75 -10.33
N LYS A 88 2.12 7.67 -9.76
CA LYS A 88 3.06 6.60 -10.10
C LYS A 88 2.62 5.32 -9.40
N ILE A 89 2.82 4.19 -10.06
CA ILE A 89 2.76 2.90 -9.40
C ILE A 89 4.12 2.62 -8.76
N VAL A 90 4.11 2.46 -7.45
CA VAL A 90 5.30 2.24 -6.61
C VAL A 90 5.03 1.06 -5.69
N PHE A 91 6.08 0.52 -5.08
CA PHE A 91 5.91 -0.44 -4.00
C PHE A 91 5.47 0.31 -2.73
N THR A 92 4.35 -0.10 -2.15
CA THR A 92 3.77 0.47 -0.92
C THR A 92 3.74 -0.58 0.19
N HIS A 93 3.73 -0.13 1.45
CA HIS A 93 3.45 -0.98 2.60
C HIS A 93 1.97 -1.35 2.65
N GLY A 94 1.08 -0.40 2.35
CA GLY A 94 -0.37 -0.60 2.30
C GLY A 94 -1.08 -0.55 3.67
N ASP A 95 -0.30 -0.47 4.75
CA ASP A 95 -0.78 -0.23 6.13
C ASP A 95 0.33 0.42 6.99
N LEU A 96 0.95 1.48 6.48
CA LEU A 96 2.02 2.13 7.25
C LEU A 96 1.41 3.01 8.35
N ASN A 97 1.42 2.50 9.56
CA ASN A 97 0.99 3.24 10.75
C ASN A 97 1.98 3.03 11.91
N MET A 98 1.88 3.85 12.96
CA MET A 98 2.82 3.81 14.09
C MET A 98 2.96 2.45 14.79
N ARG A 99 1.96 1.57 14.68
CA ARG A 99 2.03 0.21 15.26
C ARG A 99 2.99 -0.70 14.48
N ASN A 100 3.16 -0.42 13.19
CA ASN A 100 4.00 -1.17 12.27
C ASN A 100 5.44 -0.62 12.19
N ILE A 101 5.75 0.40 13.01
CA ILE A 101 7.06 1.07 13.09
C ILE A 101 7.61 0.88 14.51
N PRO A 102 8.27 -0.25 14.82
CA PRO A 102 8.92 -0.43 16.10
C PRO A 102 10.03 0.60 16.31
N MET A 103 10.12 1.09 17.54
CA MET A 103 11.12 2.04 17.99
C MET A 103 12.06 1.38 19.00
N HIS A 104 13.36 1.60 18.85
CA HIS A 104 14.37 1.15 19.80
C HIS A 104 15.38 2.27 20.08
N ASN A 105 15.53 2.64 21.35
CA ASN A 105 16.39 3.75 21.80
C ASN A 105 16.16 5.06 21.03
N GLY A 106 14.89 5.43 20.87
CA GLY A 106 14.50 6.68 20.20
C GLY A 106 14.64 6.68 18.68
N ARG A 107 14.96 5.54 18.05
CA ARG A 107 15.11 5.40 16.59
C ARG A 107 14.21 4.32 16.03
N VAL A 108 13.85 4.44 14.76
CA VAL A 108 13.11 3.41 14.02
C VAL A 108 14.00 2.18 13.87
N SER A 109 13.54 1.05 14.41
CA SER A 109 14.27 -0.23 14.32
C SER A 109 13.85 -1.07 13.11
N GLY A 110 12.73 -0.75 12.47
CA GLY A 110 12.28 -1.39 11.25
C GLY A 110 10.85 -1.00 10.86
N ILE A 111 10.36 -1.63 9.78
CA ILE A 111 8.96 -1.58 9.35
C ILE A 111 8.50 -3.03 9.15
N VAL A 112 7.46 -3.42 9.89
CA VAL A 112 6.93 -4.79 9.98
C VAL A 112 5.50 -4.85 9.46
N ASP A 113 4.94 -6.05 9.33
CA ASP A 113 3.55 -6.30 8.90
C ASP A 113 3.28 -5.97 7.42
N ARG A 114 4.01 -6.66 6.53
CA ARG A 114 4.01 -6.40 5.08
C ARG A 114 3.01 -7.27 4.30
N GLU A 115 2.00 -7.83 4.97
CA GLU A 115 1.03 -8.70 4.30
C GLU A 115 0.19 -7.96 3.25
N SER A 116 -0.01 -6.65 3.45
CA SER A 116 -0.72 -5.76 2.51
C SER A 116 0.20 -5.09 1.48
N ALA A 117 1.50 -5.41 1.48
CA ALA A 117 2.47 -4.74 0.63
C ALA A 117 2.34 -5.18 -0.84
N GLY A 118 2.54 -4.22 -1.74
CA GLY A 118 2.44 -4.49 -3.17
C GLY A 118 2.67 -3.27 -4.03
N TRP A 119 2.36 -3.42 -5.32
CA TRP A 119 2.43 -2.36 -6.32
C TRP A 119 1.09 -1.61 -6.36
N PHE A 120 1.08 -0.40 -5.83
CA PHE A 120 -0.11 0.45 -5.76
C PHE A 120 0.22 1.89 -6.20
N PRO A 121 -0.80 2.74 -6.43
CA PRO A 121 -0.55 4.17 -6.62
C PRO A 121 0.17 4.78 -5.40
N ASP A 122 1.02 5.78 -5.62
CA ASP A 122 1.83 6.41 -4.56
C ASP A 122 1.05 6.99 -3.36
N TYR A 123 -0.23 7.30 -3.55
CA TYR A 123 -1.16 7.75 -2.50
C TYR A 123 -1.75 6.61 -1.65
N TRP A 124 -1.47 5.35 -1.99
CA TRP A 124 -2.00 4.18 -1.29
C TRP A 124 -1.24 3.83 0.00
N GLU A 125 -0.15 4.57 0.26
CA GLU A 125 0.62 4.56 1.49
C GLU A 125 -0.01 5.42 2.59
#